data_AF-A0A2W2MPS5-F1
#
_entry.id   AF-A0A2W2MPS5-F1
#
_cell.length_a   1.000
_cell.length_b   1.000
_cell.length_c   1.000
_cell.angle_alpha   90.00
_cell.angle_beta   90.00
_cell.angle_gamma   90.00
#
_symmetry.space_group_name_H-M   'P 1'
#
loop_
_entity.id
_entity.type
_entity.pdbx_description
1 polymer ?
#
loop_
_entity_poly.entity_id
_entity_poly.type
_entity_poly.pdbx_seq_one_letter_code
_entity_poly.pdbx_strand_id
1 'polypeptide(L)'
;LIPEAWSMAHARTHGTFPPLPPAERVESLPMTARERGFYESGLTGHLAGTEDQVADALETLLKETCAQEVLVTTSTYDRDALLDSYRRLARIFTA
;
A
#
# COMPACT_ATOMS: atom_id res chain seq x y z
N LEU A 1 1.54 -2.63 -2.00
CA LEU A 1 1.15 -1.49 -2.86
C LEU A 1 0.74 -1.93 -4.27
N ILE A 2 1.64 -2.53 -5.05
CA ILE A 2 1.41 -2.86 -6.47
C ILE A 2 0.10 -3.66 -6.75
N PRO A 3 -0.20 -4.78 -6.05
CA PRO A 3 -1.43 -5.53 -6.28
C PRO A 3 -2.73 -4.74 -6.09
N GLU A 4 -2.77 -3.96 -5.01
CA GLU A 4 -3.92 -3.14 -4.63
C GLU A 4 -4.09 -1.97 -5.59
N ALA A 5 -3.00 -1.27 -5.93
CA ALA A 5 -3.04 -0.16 -6.89
C ALA A 5 -3.57 -0.61 -8.26
N TRP A 6 -3.15 -1.78 -8.73
CA TRP A 6 -3.67 -2.35 -9.99
C TRP A 6 -5.16 -2.64 -9.92
N SER A 7 -5.60 -3.33 -8.87
CA SER A 7 -7.01 -3.76 -8.71
C SER A 7 -7.94 -2.55 -8.52
N MET A 8 -7.47 -1.50 -7.83
CA MET A 8 -8.17 -0.23 -7.71
C MET A 8 -8.26 0.53 -9.04
N ALA A 9 -7.20 0.54 -9.84
CA ALA A 9 -7.23 1.12 -11.18
C ALA A 9 -8.25 0.39 -12.07
N HIS A 10 -8.24 -0.95 -12.06
CA HIS A 10 -9.21 -1.77 -12.77
C HIS A 10 -10.65 -1.48 -12.31
N ALA A 11 -10.89 -1.41 -11.00
CA ALA A 11 -12.23 -1.13 -10.47
C ALA A 11 -12.77 0.24 -10.90
N ARG A 12 -11.92 1.27 -10.94
CA ARG A 12 -12.30 2.61 -11.37
C ARG A 12 -12.60 2.71 -12.87
N THR A 13 -12.08 1.80 -13.69
CA THR A 13 -12.26 1.82 -15.15
C THR A 13 -13.28 0.81 -15.64
N HIS A 14 -13.42 -0.33 -14.97
CA HIS A 14 -14.26 -1.47 -15.38
C HIS A 14 -15.47 -1.70 -14.45
N GLY A 15 -15.56 -1.00 -13.31
CA GLY A 15 -16.68 -1.13 -12.37
C GLY A 15 -16.70 -2.44 -11.58
N THR A 16 -15.63 -3.23 -11.64
CA THR A 16 -15.49 -4.50 -10.91
C THR A 16 -14.15 -4.54 -10.19
N PHE A 17 -14.16 -5.01 -8.93
CA PHE A 17 -12.94 -5.15 -8.13
C PHE A 17 -12.43 -6.59 -8.24
N PRO A 18 -11.38 -6.85 -9.04
CA PRO A 18 -10.84 -8.19 -9.20
C PRO A 18 -10.03 -8.60 -7.95
N PRO A 19 -9.74 -9.90 -7.80
CA PRO A 19 -8.76 -10.36 -6.83
C PRO A 19 -7.41 -9.67 -7.03
N LEU A 20 -6.68 -9.45 -5.94
CA LEU A 20 -5.35 -8.86 -5.99
C LEU A 20 -4.38 -9.80 -6.74
N PRO A 21 -3.76 -9.38 -7.84
CA PRO A 21 -2.76 -10.20 -8.53
C PRO A 21 -1.42 -10.21 -7.76
N PRO A 22 -0.57 -11.24 -7.92
CA PRO A 22 0.83 -11.17 -7.51
C PRO A 22 1.54 -9.95 -8.10
N ALA A 23 2.50 -9.37 -7.39
CA ALA A 23 3.17 -8.14 -7.82
C ALA A 23 3.91 -8.34 -9.16
N GLU A 24 4.57 -9.47 -9.33
CA GLU A 24 5.31 -9.85 -10.55
C GLU A 24 4.37 -10.00 -11.74
N ARG A 25 3.13 -10.46 -11.49
CA ARG A 25 2.11 -10.54 -12.54
C ARG A 25 1.70 -9.15 -13.01
N VAL A 26 1.55 -8.18 -12.10
CA VAL A 26 1.12 -6.82 -12.44
C VAL A 26 2.02 -6.18 -13.49
N GLU A 27 3.34 -6.39 -13.39
CA GLU A 27 4.31 -5.83 -14.34
C GLU A 27 4.08 -6.27 -15.79
N SER A 28 3.53 -7.47 -15.97
CA SER A 28 3.22 -8.04 -17.28
C SER A 28 1.83 -7.66 -17.82
N LEU A 29 0.96 -7.08 -17.00
CA LEU A 29 -0.42 -6.79 -17.39
C LEU A 29 -0.48 -5.53 -18.27
N PRO A 30 -1.10 -5.60 -19.46
CA PRO A 30 -1.31 -4.41 -20.26
C PRO A 30 -2.25 -3.46 -19.53
N MET A 31 -1.95 -2.16 -19.61
CA MET A 31 -2.81 -1.09 -19.11
C MET A 31 -3.02 -0.07 -20.23
N THR A 32 -4.26 0.37 -20.39
CA THR A 32 -4.57 1.60 -21.13
C THR A 32 -3.94 2.81 -20.42
N ALA A 33 -3.78 3.93 -21.15
CA ALA A 33 -3.26 5.17 -20.57
C ALA A 33 -4.09 5.65 -19.37
N ARG A 34 -5.42 5.44 -19.42
CA ARG A 34 -6.34 5.81 -18.33
C ARG A 34 -6.12 4.95 -17.08
N GLU A 35 -5.97 3.65 -17.22
CA GLU A 35 -5.67 2.75 -16.10
C GLU A 35 -4.31 3.04 -15.51
N ARG A 36 -3.30 3.25 -16.35
CA ARG A 36 -1.95 3.61 -15.92
C ARG A 36 -1.95 4.87 -15.06
N GLY A 37 -2.69 5.90 -15.46
CA GLY A 37 -2.84 7.13 -14.66
C GLY A 37 -3.43 6.87 -13.26
N PHE A 38 -4.46 6.01 -13.15
CA PHE A 38 -5.02 5.64 -11.85
C PHE A 38 -4.09 4.76 -11.02
N TYR A 39 -3.36 3.84 -11.67
CA TYR A 39 -2.38 2.98 -11.03
C TYR A 39 -1.25 3.80 -10.41
N GLU A 40 -0.62 4.68 -11.20
CA GLU A 40 0.48 5.54 -10.75
C GLU A 40 0.03 6.50 -9.64
N SER A 41 -1.13 7.14 -9.79
CA SER A 41 -1.72 7.96 -8.73
C SER A 41 -1.95 7.13 -7.45
N GLY A 42 -2.43 5.89 -7.60
CA GLY A 42 -2.65 4.96 -6.50
C GLY A 42 -1.38 4.50 -5.79
N LEU A 43 -0.18 4.70 -6.36
CA LEU A 43 1.10 4.41 -5.72
C LEU A 43 1.67 5.60 -4.92
N THR A 44 1.07 6.78 -5.05
CA THR A 44 1.51 7.99 -4.33
C THR A 44 0.87 8.10 -2.95
N GLY A 45 1.54 8.79 -2.02
CA GLY A 45 0.99 9.08 -0.68
C GLY A 45 1.04 7.93 0.32
N HIS A 46 1.71 6.82 -0.02
CA HIS A 46 1.90 5.68 0.88
C HIS A 46 3.22 5.78 1.63
N LEU A 47 3.22 5.26 2.86
CA LEU A 47 4.45 4.98 3.60
C LEU A 47 4.90 3.55 3.25
N ALA A 48 6.07 3.40 2.62
CA ALA A 48 6.62 2.09 2.29
C ALA A 48 8.14 2.13 2.32
N GLY A 49 8.75 1.03 2.78
CA GLY A 49 10.18 0.91 2.92
C GLY A 49 10.56 -0.21 3.90
N THR A 50 11.80 -0.16 4.36
CA THR A 50 12.26 -0.96 5.50
C THR A 50 11.59 -0.53 6.80
N GLU A 51 11.71 -1.34 7.85
CA GLU A 51 11.15 -1.07 9.18
C GLU A 51 11.63 0.27 9.73
N ASP A 52 12.94 0.55 9.66
CA ASP A 52 13.54 1.80 10.15
C ASP A 52 13.04 3.02 9.36
N GLN A 53 13.01 2.93 8.02
CA GLN A 53 12.50 4.02 7.18
C GLN A 53 11.04 4.35 7.47
N VAL A 54 10.23 3.33 7.72
CA VAL A 54 8.83 3.47 8.09
C VAL A 54 8.70 4.07 9.49
N ALA A 55 9.52 3.63 10.45
CA ALA A 55 9.53 4.17 11.80
C ALA A 55 9.86 5.66 11.82
N ASP A 56 10.95 6.06 11.15
CA ASP A 56 11.40 7.47 11.07
C ASP A 56 10.33 8.38 10.44
N ALA A 57 9.73 7.92 9.35
CA ALA A 57 8.71 8.70 8.65
C ALA A 57 7.40 8.79 9.47
N LEU A 58 7.05 7.74 10.20
CA LEU A 58 5.88 7.74 11.10
C LEU A 58 6.10 8.62 12.33
N GLU A 59 7.31 8.62 12.90
CA GLU A 59 7.69 9.50 13.99
C GLU A 59 7.54 10.97 13.58
N THR A 60 7.99 11.32 12.37
CA THR A 60 7.83 12.67 11.81
C THR A 60 6.36 13.05 11.68
N LEU A 61 5.54 12.17 11.08
CA LEU A 61 4.10 12.40 10.90
C LEU A 61 3.38 12.63 12.23
N LEU A 62 3.68 11.82 13.25
CA LEU A 62 3.06 11.95 14.58
C LEU A 62 3.44 13.26 15.27
N LYS A 63 4.71 13.69 15.16
CA LYS A 63 5.18 14.97 15.71
C LYS A 63 4.51 16.16 15.05
N GLU A 64 4.34 16.13 13.73
CA GLU A 64 3.77 17.24 12.97
C GLU A 64 2.24 17.34 13.09
N THR A 65 1.56 16.20 13.18
CA THR A 65 0.09 16.15 13.20
C THR A 65 -0.50 16.10 14.62
N CYS A 66 0.32 15.79 15.63
CA CYS A 66 -0.14 15.49 16.99
C CYS A 66 -1.20 14.39 17.05
N ALA A 67 -1.23 13.48 16.07
CA ALA A 67 -2.18 12.39 16.02
C ALA A 67 -1.97 11.42 17.19
N GLN A 68 -3.06 11.02 17.83
CA GLN A 68 -3.04 10.05 18.94
C GLN A 68 -3.11 8.60 18.46
N GLU A 69 -3.56 8.37 17.22
CA GLU A 69 -3.79 7.05 16.66
C GLU A 69 -3.37 7.00 15.19
N VAL A 70 -2.97 5.81 14.73
CA VAL A 70 -2.62 5.53 13.33
C VAL A 70 -3.52 4.41 12.82
N LEU A 71 -4.36 4.73 11.84
CA LEU A 71 -5.16 3.73 11.14
C LEU A 71 -4.40 3.20 9.93
N VAL A 72 -3.91 1.96 10.03
CA VAL A 72 -3.15 1.32 8.94
C VAL A 72 -4.11 0.69 7.93
N THR A 73 -4.08 1.18 6.69
CA THR A 73 -4.83 0.59 5.56
C THR A 73 -3.86 0.07 4.52
N THR A 74 -3.90 -1.22 4.25
CA THR A 74 -3.14 -1.82 3.14
C THR A 74 -3.69 -3.20 2.81
N SER A 75 -3.64 -3.58 1.54
CA SER A 75 -3.91 -4.94 1.10
C SER A 75 -2.88 -5.40 0.06
N THR A 76 -2.62 -6.71 0.04
CA THR A 76 -1.71 -7.33 -0.93
C THR A 76 -2.09 -8.78 -1.16
N TYR A 77 -1.56 -9.36 -2.23
CA TYR A 77 -1.78 -10.76 -2.59
C TYR A 77 -1.21 -11.72 -1.53
N ASP A 78 0.02 -11.48 -1.07
CA ASP A 78 0.70 -12.32 -0.08
C ASP A 78 0.21 -12.00 1.34
N ARG A 79 -0.58 -12.91 1.91
CA ARG A 79 -1.16 -12.75 3.25
C ARG A 79 -0.15 -12.90 4.36
N ASP A 80 0.91 -13.68 4.17
CA ASP A 80 1.95 -13.85 5.17
C ASP A 80 2.83 -12.60 5.24
N ALA A 81 3.20 -12.05 4.08
CA ALA A 81 3.89 -10.76 4.00
C ALA A 81 3.05 -9.62 4.61
N LEU A 82 1.73 -9.62 4.40
CA LEU A 82 0.84 -8.65 5.02
C LEU A 82 0.86 -8.74 6.55
N LEU A 83 0.77 -9.95 7.10
CA LEU A 83 0.82 -10.17 8.55
C LEU A 83 2.20 -9.82 9.12
N ASP A 84 3.29 -10.12 8.42
CA ASP A 84 4.63 -9.71 8.84
C ASP A 84 4.77 -8.18 8.89
N SER A 85 4.28 -7.48 7.86
CA SER A 85 4.24 -6.02 7.84
C SER A 85 3.48 -5.44 9.04
N TYR A 86 2.30 -5.97 9.37
CA TYR A 86 1.56 -5.53 10.55
C TYR A 86 2.30 -5.80 11.86
N ARG A 87 2.97 -6.95 12.01
CA ARG A 87 3.76 -7.25 13.20
C ARG A 87 4.92 -6.28 13.38
N ARG A 88 5.63 -5.95 12.30
CA ARG A 88 6.73 -4.98 12.32
C ARG A 88 6.24 -3.59 12.67
N LEU A 89 5.15 -3.13 12.06
CA LEU A 89 4.50 -1.86 12.40
C LEU A 89 4.09 -1.80 13.88
N ALA A 90 3.51 -2.88 14.41
CA ALA A 90 3.13 -2.92 15.82
C ALA A 90 4.32 -2.77 16.76
N ARG A 91 5.49 -3.36 16.44
CA ARG A 91 6.70 -3.25 17.27
C ARG A 91 7.19 -1.81 17.42
N ILE A 92 6.98 -0.95 16.42
CA ILE A 92 7.36 0.47 16.46
C ILE A 92 6.66 1.18 17.63
N PHE A 93 5.44 0.76 17.99
CA PHE A 93 4.63 1.39 19.04
C PHE A 93 4.69 0.70 20.40
N THR A 94 5.22 -0.53 20.47
CA THR A 94 5.24 -1.33 21.71
C THR A 94 6.64 -1.51 22.29
N ALA A 95 7.66 -0.90 21.67
CA ALA A 95 9.04 -0.91 22.16
C ALA A 95 9.26 0.11 23.29
#